data_AF-X0RWF0-F1
#
_entry.id   AF-X0RWF0-F1
#
_cell.length_a   1.000
_cell.length_b   1.000
_cell.length_c   1.000
_cell.angle_alpha   90.00
_cell.angle_beta   90.00
_cell.angle_gamma   90.00
#
_symmetry.space_group_name_H-M   'P 1'
#
loop_
_entity.id
_entity.type
_entity.pdbx_description
1 polymer ?
#
loop_
_entity_poly.entity_id
_entity_poly.type
_entity_poly.pdbx_seq_one_letter_code
_entity_poly.pdbx_strand_id
1 'polypeptide(L)'
;MVYQFKKGRSVKDVDAQELGKVLESFDSLTPGNLIKAAKRKKHLLHNSFEWNDSIAGNEYRKHQARLVINSVEVVIEDSSPVQAFINIGKHDEEAREYKPITVILESEEETNMMLEQALRELKSWQKRYKSLTELSAIFSKIDELELLPA
;
A
#
# COMPACT_ATOMS: atom_id res chain seq x y z
N MET A 1 -5.47 -17.11 3.67
CA MET A 1 -4.72 -15.89 3.97
C MET A 1 -5.10 -15.39 5.35
N VAL A 2 -4.11 -15.09 6.18
CA VAL A 2 -4.32 -14.49 7.49
C VAL A 2 -3.85 -13.05 7.42
N TYR A 3 -4.75 -12.12 7.72
CA TYR A 3 -4.42 -10.71 7.83
C TYR A 3 -4.11 -10.37 9.29
N GLN A 4 -3.10 -9.52 9.45
CA GLN A 4 -2.71 -8.99 10.75
C GLN A 4 -2.36 -7.51 10.62
N PHE A 5 -2.44 -6.76 11.70
CA PHE A 5 -1.92 -5.39 11.68
C PHE A 5 -0.40 -5.39 11.64
N LYS A 6 0.17 -4.43 10.89
CA LYS A 6 1.59 -4.10 10.98
C LYS A 6 1.95 -3.81 12.43
N LYS A 7 3.17 -4.17 12.85
CA LYS A 7 3.64 -3.90 14.22
C LYS A 7 3.43 -2.44 14.62
N GLY A 8 2.73 -2.22 15.74
CA GLY A 8 2.43 -0.88 16.25
C GLY A 8 1.28 -0.15 15.53
N ARG A 9 0.56 -0.81 14.62
CA ARG A 9 -0.65 -0.29 13.99
C ARG A 9 -1.88 -0.98 14.56
N SER A 10 -3.00 -0.27 14.49
CA SER A 10 -4.33 -0.79 14.76
C SER A 10 -5.35 0.14 14.10
N VAL A 11 -6.56 -0.38 13.89
CA VAL A 11 -7.72 0.43 13.51
C VAL A 11 -8.74 0.28 14.63
N LYS A 12 -9.30 1.41 15.07
CA LYS A 12 -10.19 1.47 16.22
C LYS A 12 -11.40 0.56 16.01
N ASP A 13 -11.67 -0.32 16.99
CA ASP A 13 -12.83 -1.23 17.04
C ASP A 13 -12.94 -2.18 15.83
N VAL A 14 -11.81 -2.50 15.17
CA VAL A 14 -11.79 -3.37 13.98
C VAL A 14 -10.70 -4.43 14.11
N ASP A 15 -11.07 -5.69 13.86
CA ASP A 15 -10.12 -6.82 13.76
C ASP A 15 -9.37 -6.81 12.41
N ALA A 16 -8.11 -7.24 12.41
CA ALA A 16 -7.27 -7.23 11.21
C ALA A 16 -7.79 -8.17 10.11
N GLN A 17 -8.32 -9.34 10.48
CA GLN A 17 -8.91 -10.30 9.54
C GLN A 17 -10.17 -9.73 8.89
N GLU A 18 -11.03 -9.09 9.68
CA GLU A 18 -12.22 -8.42 9.16
C GLU A 18 -11.87 -7.24 8.25
N LEU A 19 -10.89 -6.42 8.64
CA LEU A 19 -10.42 -5.31 7.82
C LEU A 19 -9.88 -5.80 6.47
N GLY A 20 -9.00 -6.80 6.47
CA GLY A 20 -8.44 -7.36 5.24
C GLY A 20 -9.53 -7.87 4.29
N LYS A 21 -10.50 -8.64 4.80
CA LYS A 21 -11.65 -9.11 4.03
C LYS A 21 -12.50 -7.97 3.46
N VAL A 22 -12.75 -6.93 4.25
CA VAL A 22 -13.52 -5.75 3.78
C VAL A 22 -12.76 -5.04 2.67
N LEU A 23 -11.45 -4.81 2.82
CA LEU A 23 -10.64 -4.15 1.80
C LEU A 23 -10.54 -4.97 0.50
N GLU A 24 -10.44 -6.29 0.61
CA GLU A 24 -10.41 -7.22 -0.55
C GLU A 24 -11.75 -7.25 -1.30
N SER A 25 -12.87 -6.99 -0.62
CA SER A 25 -14.21 -6.99 -1.23
C SER A 25 -14.51 -5.80 -2.15
N PHE A 26 -13.61 -4.82 -2.27
CA PHE A 26 -13.79 -3.69 -3.16
C PHE A 26 -13.42 -4.07 -4.60
N ASP A 27 -14.34 -3.89 -5.55
CA ASP A 27 -14.04 -3.99 -6.99
C ASP A 27 -12.90 -3.07 -7.41
N SER A 28 -12.84 -1.88 -6.79
CA SER A 28 -11.74 -0.93 -6.95
C SER A 28 -11.43 -0.23 -5.63
N LEU A 29 -10.34 -0.65 -4.98
CA LEU A 29 -9.92 -0.11 -3.70
C LEU A 29 -9.12 1.18 -3.89
N THR A 30 -9.83 2.30 -3.77
CA THR A 30 -9.22 3.64 -3.71
C THR A 30 -9.54 4.32 -2.39
N PRO A 31 -8.72 5.29 -1.92
CA PRO A 31 -9.06 6.07 -0.73
C PRO A 31 -10.45 6.72 -0.82
N GLY A 32 -10.83 7.21 -2.01
CA GLY A 32 -12.14 7.79 -2.25
C GLY A 32 -13.28 6.79 -2.11
N ASN A 33 -13.15 5.60 -2.68
CA ASN A 33 -14.17 4.54 -2.57
C ASN A 33 -14.30 4.05 -1.13
N LEU A 34 -13.18 3.91 -0.40
CA LEU A 34 -13.19 3.53 1.01
C LEU A 34 -13.93 4.57 1.87
N ILE A 35 -13.67 5.86 1.67
CA ILE A 35 -14.39 6.94 2.39
C ILE A 35 -15.88 6.90 2.07
N LYS A 36 -16.25 6.75 0.78
CA LYS A 36 -17.66 6.67 0.36
C LYS A 36 -18.39 5.51 1.06
N ALA A 37 -17.74 4.34 1.17
CA ALA A 37 -18.29 3.19 1.87
C ALA A 37 -18.38 3.42 3.39
N ALA A 38 -17.30 3.92 4.00
CA ALA A 38 -17.18 4.18 5.43
C ALA A 38 -18.12 5.28 5.95
N LYS A 39 -18.63 6.15 5.09
CA LYS A 39 -19.60 7.20 5.48
C LYS A 39 -20.89 6.63 6.07
N ARG A 40 -21.26 5.40 5.74
CA ARG A 40 -22.43 4.73 6.30
C ARG A 40 -22.17 4.38 7.77
N LYS A 41 -23.06 4.79 8.69
CA LYS A 41 -22.89 4.53 10.14
C LYS A 41 -22.72 3.07 10.54
N LYS A 42 -23.25 2.15 9.73
CA LYS A 42 -23.14 0.69 9.94
C LYS A 42 -21.89 0.08 9.31
N HIS A 43 -21.10 0.85 8.59
CA HIS A 43 -19.88 0.34 7.96
C HIS A 43 -18.82 0.09 9.04
N LEU A 44 -18.08 -1.02 8.90
CA LEU A 44 -17.02 -1.44 9.83
C LEU A 44 -16.07 -0.28 10.18
N LEU A 45 -15.66 0.48 9.17
CA LEU A 45 -14.69 1.57 9.30
C LEU A 45 -15.30 2.94 9.63
N HIS A 46 -16.59 3.06 9.92
CA HIS A 46 -17.22 4.36 10.13
C HIS A 46 -16.53 5.17 11.23
N ASN A 47 -16.19 4.52 12.34
CA ASN A 47 -15.56 5.15 13.51
C ASN A 47 -14.06 5.41 13.33
N SER A 48 -13.48 4.96 12.22
CA SER A 48 -12.06 5.14 11.90
C SER A 48 -11.77 6.46 11.17
N PHE A 49 -12.81 7.23 10.81
CA PHE A 49 -12.72 8.50 10.10
C PHE A 49 -13.30 9.65 10.93
N GLU A 50 -12.75 10.84 10.72
CA GLU A 50 -13.32 12.09 11.25
C GLU A 50 -14.30 12.67 10.23
N TRP A 51 -15.57 12.81 10.60
CA TRP A 51 -16.66 13.23 9.71
C TRP A 51 -17.03 14.72 9.84
N ASN A 52 -16.48 15.42 10.83
CA ASN A 52 -16.64 16.87 10.96
C ASN A 52 -15.70 17.59 9.98
N ASP A 53 -16.25 18.29 8.98
CA ASP A 53 -15.48 19.01 7.96
C ASP A 53 -14.60 20.13 8.52
N SER A 54 -14.95 20.69 9.70
CA SER A 54 -14.10 21.70 10.37
C SER A 54 -12.85 21.10 11.01
N ILE A 55 -12.83 19.79 11.26
CA ILE A 55 -11.70 19.05 11.84
C ILE A 55 -10.93 18.31 10.73
N ALA A 56 -11.66 17.70 9.79
CA ALA A 56 -11.10 16.92 8.70
C ALA A 56 -11.75 17.29 7.36
N GLY A 57 -11.00 18.01 6.53
CA GLY A 57 -11.33 18.16 5.12
C GLY A 57 -11.16 16.85 4.32
N ASN A 58 -11.55 16.89 3.05
CA ASN A 58 -11.47 15.73 2.14
C ASN A 58 -10.05 15.11 2.08
N GLU A 59 -9.01 15.93 2.00
CA GLU A 59 -7.63 15.45 1.92
C GLU A 59 -7.17 14.76 3.21
N TYR A 60 -7.63 15.25 4.37
CA TYR A 60 -7.34 14.58 5.65
C TYR A 60 -8.00 13.19 5.71
N ARG A 61 -9.24 13.06 5.24
CA ARG A 61 -9.90 11.75 5.16
C ARG A 61 -9.23 10.81 4.17
N LYS A 62 -8.77 11.31 3.01
CA LYS A 62 -7.96 10.51 2.07
C LYS A 62 -6.67 10.02 2.73
N HIS A 63 -6.03 10.85 3.54
CA HIS A 63 -4.88 10.43 4.33
C HIS A 63 -5.26 9.35 5.37
N GLN A 64 -6.36 9.52 6.13
CA GLN A 64 -6.85 8.47 7.04
C GLN A 64 -7.12 7.14 6.30
N ALA A 65 -7.74 7.19 5.12
CA ALA A 65 -8.00 6.01 4.30
C ALA A 65 -6.70 5.31 3.89
N ARG A 66 -5.69 6.05 3.44
CA ARG A 66 -4.36 5.50 3.13
C ARG A 66 -3.73 4.84 4.36
N LEU A 67 -3.83 5.44 5.53
CA LEU A 67 -3.30 4.85 6.77
C LEU A 67 -4.01 3.53 7.11
N VAL A 68 -5.34 3.46 6.96
CA VAL A 68 -6.12 2.24 7.17
C VAL A 68 -5.69 1.14 6.19
N ILE A 69 -5.64 1.43 4.89
CA ILE A 69 -5.25 0.43 3.86
C ILE A 69 -3.83 -0.09 4.12
N ASN A 70 -2.89 0.79 4.44
CA ASN A 70 -1.49 0.42 4.68
C ASN A 70 -1.22 -0.16 6.08
N SER A 71 -2.24 -0.29 6.94
CA SER A 71 -2.10 -0.81 8.31
C SER A 71 -2.10 -2.34 8.40
N VAL A 72 -2.44 -3.03 7.31
CA VAL A 72 -2.61 -4.49 7.27
C VAL A 72 -1.49 -5.16 6.47
N GLU A 73 -1.03 -6.28 7.01
CA GLU A 73 -0.16 -7.25 6.37
C GLU A 73 -0.93 -8.56 6.15
N VAL A 74 -0.48 -9.33 5.16
CA VAL A 74 -0.98 -10.68 4.89
C VAL A 74 0.16 -11.67 5.05
N VAL A 75 -0.14 -12.79 5.70
CA VAL A 75 0.75 -13.95 5.76
C VAL A 75 0.37 -14.88 4.62
N ILE A 76 1.31 -15.08 3.69
CA ILE A 76 1.20 -15.98 2.54
C ILE A 76 2.08 -17.19 2.86
N GLU A 77 1.47 -18.35 3.11
CA GLU A 77 2.20 -19.58 3.49
C GLU A 77 3.15 -19.37 4.69
N ASP A 78 4.29 -20.09 4.74
CA ASP A 78 5.30 -20.03 5.80
C ASP A 78 6.28 -18.84 5.64
N SER A 79 5.87 -17.78 4.94
CA SER A 79 6.69 -16.59 4.70
C SER A 79 6.50 -15.50 5.75
N SER A 80 7.45 -14.57 5.81
CA SER A 80 7.31 -13.36 6.61
C SER A 80 6.11 -12.53 6.13
N PRO A 81 5.32 -11.93 7.04
CA PRO A 81 4.20 -11.08 6.67
C PRO A 81 4.62 -9.97 5.69
N VAL A 82 3.85 -9.77 4.64
CA VAL A 82 4.07 -8.71 3.64
C VAL A 82 2.88 -7.76 3.60
N GLN A 83 3.08 -6.55 3.08
CA GLN A 83 1.99 -5.59 2.95
C GLN A 83 0.86 -6.17 2.09
N ALA A 84 -0.36 -6.16 2.64
CA ALA A 84 -1.51 -6.83 2.03
C ALA A 84 -1.99 -6.18 0.74
N PHE A 85 -1.98 -4.84 0.70
CA PHE A 85 -2.51 -4.06 -0.42
C PHE A 85 -1.44 -3.12 -0.97
N ILE A 86 -1.09 -3.28 -2.23
CA ILE A 86 -0.05 -2.49 -2.91
C ILE A 86 -0.69 -1.58 -3.94
N ASN A 87 -0.19 -0.35 -4.02
CA ASN A 87 -0.55 0.56 -5.08
C ASN A 87 0.43 0.35 -6.25
N ILE A 88 -0.06 -0.10 -7.40
CA ILE A 88 0.75 -0.33 -8.61
C ILE A 88 0.36 0.61 -9.78
N GLY A 89 -0.33 1.73 -9.48
CA GLY A 89 -0.80 2.68 -10.50
C GLY A 89 0.28 3.64 -11.00
N LYS A 90 0.08 4.18 -12.21
CA LYS A 90 0.89 5.31 -12.74
C LYS A 90 0.75 6.53 -11.80
N HIS A 91 1.68 7.48 -11.88
CA HIS A 91 1.80 8.64 -10.98
C HIS A 91 0.56 9.56 -10.84
N ASP A 92 -0.53 9.28 -11.54
CA ASP A 92 -1.81 9.95 -11.38
C ASP A 92 -2.48 9.55 -10.06
N GLU A 93 -2.67 10.51 -9.16
CA GLU A 93 -3.28 10.29 -7.86
C GLU A 93 -4.75 9.84 -7.95
N GLU A 94 -5.43 10.13 -9.06
CA GLU A 94 -6.82 9.71 -9.29
C GLU A 94 -6.92 8.25 -9.75
N ALA A 95 -5.85 7.72 -10.38
CA ALA A 95 -5.76 6.33 -10.84
C ALA A 95 -5.08 5.38 -9.82
N ARG A 96 -4.78 5.87 -8.60
CA ARG A 96 -4.13 5.08 -7.55
C ARG A 96 -5.10 4.08 -6.92
N GLU A 97 -5.18 2.91 -7.54
CA GLU A 97 -5.85 1.72 -7.02
C GLU A 97 -4.88 0.86 -6.19
N TYR A 98 -5.39 0.36 -5.07
CA TYR A 98 -4.71 -0.65 -4.26
C TYR A 98 -5.20 -2.04 -4.66
N LYS A 99 -4.29 -2.98 -4.86
CA LYS A 99 -4.61 -4.37 -5.19
C LYS A 99 -4.02 -5.31 -4.13
N PRO A 100 -4.69 -6.44 -3.83
CA PRO A 100 -4.11 -7.47 -2.98
C PRO A 100 -2.78 -7.95 -3.58
N ILE A 101 -1.74 -8.09 -2.76
CA ILE A 101 -0.43 -8.58 -3.22
C ILE A 101 -0.54 -9.95 -3.89
N THR A 102 -1.47 -10.78 -3.46
CA THR A 102 -1.70 -12.11 -4.04
C THR A 102 -2.23 -12.06 -5.46
N VAL A 103 -3.11 -11.09 -5.76
CA VAL A 103 -3.60 -10.84 -7.13
C VAL A 103 -2.48 -10.32 -8.01
N ILE A 104 -1.64 -9.41 -7.48
CA ILE A 104 -0.50 -8.85 -8.21
C ILE A 104 0.48 -9.96 -8.61
N LEU A 105 0.80 -10.85 -7.67
CA LEU A 105 1.76 -11.94 -7.88
C LEU A 105 1.24 -13.04 -8.83
N GLU A 106 -0.07 -13.12 -9.07
CA GLU A 106 -0.68 -14.02 -10.06
C GLU A 106 -0.61 -13.46 -11.50
N SER A 107 -0.38 -12.15 -11.65
CA SER A 107 -0.29 -11.47 -12.95
C SER A 107 1.16 -11.05 -13.25
N GLU A 108 1.71 -11.59 -14.33
CA GLU A 108 3.05 -11.22 -14.80
C GLU A 108 3.15 -9.72 -15.13
N GLU A 109 2.11 -9.15 -15.73
CA GLU A 109 2.03 -7.72 -16.03
C GLU A 109 2.08 -6.87 -14.76
N GLU A 110 1.25 -7.19 -13.76
CA GLU A 110 1.19 -6.42 -12.51
C GLU A 110 2.44 -6.62 -11.65
N THR A 111 3.01 -7.82 -11.66
CA THR A 111 4.30 -8.11 -11.03
C THR A 111 5.42 -7.28 -11.67
N ASN A 112 5.45 -7.17 -13.00
CA ASN A 112 6.42 -6.32 -13.70
C ASN A 112 6.22 -4.84 -13.36
N MET A 113 4.97 -4.36 -13.26
CA MET A 113 4.69 -2.99 -12.82
C MET A 113 5.21 -2.71 -11.39
N MET A 114 5.02 -3.67 -10.48
CA MET A 114 5.53 -3.59 -9.10
C MET A 114 7.07 -3.59 -9.08
N LEU A 115 7.71 -4.43 -9.90
CA LEU A 115 9.17 -4.48 -10.04
C LEU A 115 9.73 -3.16 -10.56
N GLU A 116 9.14 -2.60 -11.62
CA GLU A 116 9.55 -1.30 -12.16
C GLU A 116 9.43 -0.18 -11.12
N GLN A 117 8.36 -0.20 -10.31
CA GLN A 117 8.21 0.75 -9.22
C GLN A 117 9.33 0.61 -8.19
N ALA A 118 9.63 -0.61 -7.74
CA ALA A 118 10.72 -0.88 -6.81
C ALA A 118 12.07 -0.39 -7.35
N LEU A 119 12.34 -0.61 -8.64
CA LEU A 119 13.56 -0.11 -9.30
C LEU A 119 13.62 1.42 -9.34
N ARG A 120 12.50 2.11 -9.63
CA ARG A 120 12.44 3.59 -9.58
C ARG A 120 12.70 4.13 -8.16
N GLU A 121 12.17 3.47 -7.14
CA GLU A 121 12.38 3.82 -5.74
C GLU A 121 13.84 3.62 -5.33
N LEU A 122 14.45 2.50 -5.75
CA LEU A 122 15.86 2.18 -5.50
C LEU A 122 16.80 3.22 -6.11
N LYS A 123 16.54 3.66 -7.36
CA LYS A 123 17.30 4.77 -7.99
C LYS A 123 17.11 6.09 -7.26
N SER A 124 15.89 6.38 -6.81
CA SER A 124 15.60 7.61 -6.05
C SER A 124 16.34 7.61 -4.71
N TRP A 125 16.44 6.46 -4.06
CA TRP A 125 17.24 6.24 -2.84
C TRP A 125 18.74 6.41 -3.12
N GLN A 126 19.27 5.77 -4.16
CA GLN A 126 20.67 5.90 -4.58
C GLN A 126 21.02 7.37 -4.84
N LYS A 127 20.18 8.09 -5.58
CA LYS A 127 20.36 9.53 -5.85
C LYS A 127 20.36 10.37 -4.56
N ARG A 128 19.46 10.07 -3.61
CA ARG A 128 19.37 10.77 -2.33
C ARG A 128 20.63 10.63 -1.48
N TYR A 129 21.25 9.45 -1.51
CA TYR A 129 22.41 9.12 -0.67
C TYR A 129 23.75 9.10 -1.42
N LYS A 130 23.80 9.57 -2.67
CA LYS A 130 24.98 9.52 -3.54
C LYS A 130 26.25 10.12 -2.93
N SER A 131 26.13 11.04 -1.97
CA SER A 131 27.26 11.66 -1.28
C SER A 131 27.96 10.74 -0.27
N LEU A 132 27.35 9.63 0.13
CA LEU A 132 27.92 8.67 1.08
C LEU A 132 28.78 7.67 0.32
N THR A 133 30.10 7.87 0.36
CA THR A 133 31.08 7.04 -0.37
C THR A 133 31.14 5.62 0.16
N GLU A 134 30.76 5.41 1.42
CA GLU A 134 30.64 4.11 2.08
C GLU A 134 29.62 3.19 1.39
N LEU A 135 28.65 3.76 0.66
CA LEU A 135 27.62 3.01 -0.06
C LEU A 135 27.97 2.74 -1.53
N SER A 136 29.17 3.11 -1.98
CA SER A 136 29.61 2.96 -3.39
C SER A 136 29.43 1.53 -3.94
N ALA A 137 29.77 0.51 -3.15
CA ALA A 137 29.61 -0.89 -3.56
C ALA A 137 28.14 -1.26 -3.80
N ILE A 138 27.22 -0.74 -2.98
CA ILE A 138 25.77 -0.96 -3.15
C ILE A 138 25.28 -0.22 -4.39
N PHE A 139 25.73 1.00 -4.63
CA PHE A 139 25.36 1.78 -5.80
C PHE A 139 25.75 1.07 -7.10
N SER A 140 26.95 0.48 -7.17
CA SER A 140 27.35 -0.32 -8.34
C SER A 140 26.43 -1.51 -8.58
N LYS A 141 25.96 -2.19 -7.52
CA LYS A 141 24.99 -3.29 -7.65
C LYS A 141 23.62 -2.83 -8.13
N ILE A 142 23.19 -1.63 -7.73
CA ILE A 142 21.95 -1.04 -8.24
C ILE A 142 22.07 -0.76 -9.75
N ASP A 143 23.21 -0.21 -10.19
CA ASP A 143 23.45 0.10 -11.61
C ASP A 143 23.50 -1.18 -12.47
N GLU A 144 24.04 -2.29 -11.96
CA GLU A 144 24.06 -3.59 -12.65
C GLU A 144 22.66 -4.15 -12.92
N LEU A 145 21.68 -3.90 -12.04
CA LEU A 145 20.29 -4.38 -12.20
C LEU A 145 19.59 -3.77 -13.42
N GLU A 146 20.09 -2.65 -13.96
CA GLU A 146 19.55 -2.03 -15.18
C GLU A 146 19.92 -2.77 -16.47
N LEU A 147 20.91 -3.68 -16.43
CA LEU A 147 21.44 -4.37 -17.62
C LEU A 147 20.73 -5.69 -17.94
N LEU A 148 19.78 -6.11 -17.10
CA LEU A 148 19.00 -7.32 -17.35
C LEU A 148 17.79 -6.97 -18.24
N PRO A 149 17.66 -7.58 -19.44
CA PRO A 149 16.45 -7.41 -20.24
C PRO A 149 15.26 -7.99 -19.49
N ALA A 150 14.13 -7.28 -19.59
CA ALA A 150 12.81 -7.76 -19.16
C ALA A 150 12.41 -9.04 -19.92
#